data_AF-A0A314Y3P0-F1
#
_entry.id   AF-A0A314Y3P0-F1
#
_cell.length_a   1.000
_cell.length_b   1.000
_cell.length_c   1.000
_cell.angle_alpha   90.00
_cell.angle_beta   90.00
_cell.angle_gamma   90.00
#
_symmetry.space_group_name_H-M   'P 1'
#
loop_
_entity.id
_entity.type
_entity.pdbx_description
1 polymer ?
#
loop_
_entity_poly.entity_id
_entity_poly.type
_entity_poly.pdbx_seq_one_letter_code
_entity_poly.pdbx_strand_id
1 'polypeptide(L)'
;MAGLFDKQADVYLEGRPTYPKEWYSKLAALTPHHTLAWDVGTGNGQAAISVAEHYEQVIGTDVSESQLQHAIPHPQIRYAHTPLNITDEEVIALVGGEDSVDLVTVAAAVHWFDLPKFYNLVSRVLKKPEGVLAVWTYSGIEVSPTFDPVMKRFLTQHFLFGTIEPSVRGVAIRHFHFLFKVSRVSDARGTRCHWTFRQSCHLKGF
;
A
#
# COMPACT_ATOMS: atom_id res chain seq x y z
N MET A 1 6.41 12.32 -15.10
CA MET A 1 6.18 10.86 -15.03
C MET A 1 4.75 10.46 -14.69
N ALA A 2 3.91 11.33 -14.10
CA ALA A 2 2.51 10.99 -13.76
C ALA A 2 1.65 10.57 -14.97
N GLY A 3 1.82 11.21 -16.13
CA GLY A 3 0.97 10.96 -17.31
C GLY A 3 1.22 9.64 -18.08
N LEU A 4 2.14 8.79 -17.63
CA LEU A 4 2.39 7.48 -18.27
C LEU A 4 1.36 6.41 -17.87
N PHE A 5 0.48 6.70 -16.89
CA PHE A 5 -0.49 5.74 -16.35
C PHE A 5 -1.96 6.10 -16.62
N ASP A 6 -2.23 7.27 -17.21
CA ASP A 6 -3.59 7.76 -17.47
C ASP A 6 -4.32 6.86 -18.49
N LYS A 7 -3.60 6.21 -19.40
CA LYS A 7 -4.16 5.32 -20.44
C LYS A 7 -4.26 3.86 -20.02
N GLN A 8 -3.77 3.48 -18.85
CA GLN A 8 -3.74 2.08 -18.39
C GLN A 8 -4.52 1.85 -17.09
N ALA A 9 -5.25 2.84 -16.56
CA ALA A 9 -6.00 2.70 -15.31
C ALA A 9 -6.96 1.48 -15.31
N ASP A 10 -7.62 1.22 -16.44
CA ASP A 10 -8.50 0.05 -16.60
C ASP A 10 -7.73 -1.29 -16.59
N VAL A 11 -6.62 -1.38 -17.33
CA VAL A 11 -5.75 -2.57 -17.35
C VAL A 11 -5.09 -2.79 -15.98
N TYR A 12 -4.85 -1.71 -15.25
CA TYR A 12 -4.25 -1.72 -13.91
C TYR A 12 -5.18 -2.36 -12.87
N LEU A 13 -6.50 -2.23 -13.01
CA LEU A 13 -7.47 -2.99 -12.19
C LEU A 13 -7.36 -4.49 -12.45
N GLU A 14 -7.24 -4.90 -13.72
CA GLU A 14 -7.30 -6.31 -14.11
C GLU A 14 -6.01 -7.09 -13.81
N GLY A 15 -4.86 -6.42 -13.90
CA GLY A 15 -3.54 -7.03 -13.78
C GLY A 15 -2.91 -6.99 -12.38
N ARG A 16 -3.55 -6.36 -11.39
CA ARG A 16 -3.02 -6.25 -10.02
C ARG A 16 -3.49 -7.44 -9.17
N PRO A 17 -2.56 -8.16 -8.51
CA PRO A 17 -2.94 -9.15 -7.52
C PRO A 17 -3.72 -8.52 -6.37
N THR A 18 -4.87 -9.07 -6.02
CA THR A 18 -5.64 -8.66 -4.84
C THR A 18 -5.02 -9.25 -3.58
N TYR A 19 -4.90 -8.47 -2.50
CA TYR A 19 -4.40 -8.99 -1.22
C TYR A 19 -5.44 -9.91 -0.55
N PRO A 20 -5.03 -10.99 0.13
CA PRO A 20 -5.96 -11.90 0.79
C PRO A 20 -6.68 -11.21 1.95
N LYS A 21 -7.98 -11.48 2.16
CA LYS A 21 -8.77 -10.84 3.24
C LYS A 21 -8.12 -10.95 4.62
N GLU A 22 -7.51 -12.09 4.93
CA GLU A 22 -6.82 -12.32 6.21
C GLU A 22 -5.70 -11.30 6.48
N TRP A 23 -5.08 -10.75 5.43
CA TRP A 23 -4.07 -9.69 5.58
C TRP A 23 -4.66 -8.45 6.26
N TYR A 24 -5.83 -8.00 5.82
CA TYR A 24 -6.48 -6.80 6.36
C TYR A 24 -7.04 -7.03 7.76
N SER A 25 -7.52 -8.24 8.06
CA SER A 25 -7.90 -8.60 9.43
C SER A 25 -6.70 -8.57 10.39
N LYS A 26 -5.52 -9.00 9.94
CA LYS A 26 -4.27 -8.89 10.71
C LYS A 26 -3.85 -7.44 10.91
N LEU A 27 -3.98 -6.58 9.89
CA LEU A 27 -3.69 -5.15 10.02
C LEU A 27 -4.62 -4.47 11.03
N ALA A 28 -5.93 -4.73 10.92
CA ALA A 28 -6.92 -4.19 11.84
C ALA A 28 -6.64 -4.62 13.30
N ALA A 29 -6.19 -5.85 13.52
CA ALA A 29 -5.85 -6.33 14.86
C ALA A 29 -4.64 -5.62 15.51
N LEU A 30 -3.87 -4.82 14.75
CA LEU A 30 -2.74 -4.04 15.28
C LEU A 30 -3.18 -2.71 15.91
N THR A 31 -4.38 -2.22 15.59
CA THR A 31 -4.91 -0.98 16.16
C THR A 31 -6.06 -1.30 17.14
N PRO A 32 -6.12 -0.63 18.29
CA PRO A 32 -7.20 -0.82 19.27
C PRO A 32 -8.50 -0.11 18.88
N HIS A 33 -8.38 0.88 17.99
CA HIS A 33 -9.48 1.65 17.44
C HIS A 33 -9.50 1.51 15.92
N HIS A 34 -10.70 1.63 15.34
CA HIS A 34 -10.94 1.46 13.90
C HIS A 34 -11.76 2.61 13.34
N THR A 35 -11.55 3.83 13.84
CA THR A 35 -12.34 5.00 13.44
C THR A 35 -11.87 5.54 12.10
N LEU A 36 -10.56 5.72 11.91
CA LEU A 36 -10.02 6.35 10.71
C LEU A 36 -8.76 5.66 10.19
N ALA A 37 -8.78 5.29 8.92
CA ALA A 37 -7.60 4.87 8.18
C ALA A 37 -7.25 5.83 7.02
N TRP A 38 -5.98 5.93 6.69
CA TRP A 38 -5.46 6.68 5.55
C TRP A 38 -4.67 5.75 4.61
N ASP A 39 -5.12 5.59 3.37
CA ASP A 39 -4.44 4.84 2.31
C ASP A 39 -3.70 5.79 1.37
N VAL A 40 -2.37 5.76 1.41
CA VAL A 40 -1.49 6.70 0.71
C VAL A 40 -0.97 6.08 -0.58
N GLY A 41 -1.14 6.78 -1.70
CA GLY A 41 -0.92 6.19 -3.03
C GLY A 41 -1.97 5.14 -3.34
N THR A 42 -3.24 5.46 -3.03
CA THR A 42 -4.37 4.53 -3.10
C THR A 42 -4.67 4.03 -4.52
N GLY A 43 -4.20 4.75 -5.55
CA GLY A 43 -4.57 4.52 -6.94
C GLY A 43 -6.08 4.60 -7.12
N ASN A 44 -6.67 3.49 -7.56
CA ASN A 44 -8.12 3.32 -7.70
C ASN A 44 -8.78 2.64 -6.47
N GLY A 45 -8.08 2.56 -5.33
CA GLY A 45 -8.67 2.15 -4.07
C GLY A 45 -8.62 0.66 -3.76
N GLN A 46 -7.83 -0.15 -4.47
CA GLN A 46 -7.77 -1.61 -4.26
C GLN A 46 -7.51 -1.99 -2.80
N ALA A 47 -6.57 -1.32 -2.14
CA ALA A 47 -6.30 -1.55 -0.73
C ALA A 47 -7.36 -0.90 0.16
N ALA A 48 -7.70 0.38 -0.10
CA ALA A 48 -8.70 1.12 0.65
C ALA A 48 -10.03 0.39 0.84
N ILE A 49 -10.53 -0.33 -0.17
CA ILE A 49 -11.78 -1.13 -0.07
C ILE A 49 -11.69 -2.20 1.01
N SER A 50 -10.59 -2.94 1.01
CA SER A 50 -10.42 -4.03 1.97
C SER A 50 -10.13 -3.49 3.38
N VAL A 51 -9.52 -2.30 3.47
CA VAL A 51 -9.38 -1.57 4.75
C VAL A 51 -10.74 -1.09 5.25
N ALA A 52 -11.63 -0.62 4.37
CA ALA A 52 -12.97 -0.15 4.72
C ALA A 52 -13.89 -1.26 5.27
N GLU A 53 -13.57 -2.55 5.03
CA GLU A 53 -14.24 -3.67 5.72
C GLU A 53 -13.99 -3.67 7.24
N HIS A 54 -12.96 -2.96 7.72
CA HIS A 54 -12.51 -2.96 9.11
C HIS A 54 -12.57 -1.59 9.80
N TYR A 55 -12.52 -0.48 9.06
CA TYR A 55 -12.51 0.87 9.62
C TYR A 55 -13.78 1.64 9.27
N GLU A 56 -14.26 2.48 10.19
CA GLU A 56 -15.47 3.29 10.01
C GLU A 56 -15.34 4.24 8.82
N GLN A 57 -14.15 4.86 8.67
CA GLN A 57 -13.82 5.74 7.55
C GLN A 57 -12.42 5.44 7.02
N VAL A 58 -12.27 5.57 5.69
CA VAL A 58 -10.99 5.52 5.01
C VAL A 58 -10.83 6.75 4.13
N ILE A 59 -9.67 7.39 4.20
CA ILE A 59 -9.28 8.45 3.27
C ILE A 59 -8.27 7.84 2.31
N GLY A 60 -8.59 7.81 1.03
CA GLY A 60 -7.69 7.34 -0.02
C GLY A 60 -7.08 8.54 -0.75
N THR A 61 -5.76 8.70 -0.71
CA THR A 61 -5.09 9.81 -1.41
C THR A 61 -4.16 9.32 -2.50
N ASP A 62 -4.15 10.01 -3.62
CA ASP A 62 -3.19 9.77 -4.69
C ASP A 62 -2.74 11.08 -5.35
N VAL A 63 -1.55 11.07 -5.96
CA VAL A 63 -1.03 12.18 -6.76
C VAL A 63 -1.66 12.22 -8.16
N SER A 64 -2.19 11.09 -8.64
CA SER A 64 -2.85 10.95 -9.94
C SER A 64 -4.36 11.15 -9.81
N GLU A 65 -4.85 12.28 -10.29
CA GLU A 65 -6.29 12.54 -10.39
C GLU A 65 -6.99 11.53 -11.30
N SER A 66 -6.32 11.08 -12.38
CA SER A 66 -6.84 10.04 -13.28
C SER A 66 -7.08 8.72 -12.54
N GLN A 67 -6.20 8.32 -11.60
CA GLN A 67 -6.43 7.11 -10.81
C GLN A 67 -7.65 7.26 -9.90
N LEU A 68 -7.81 8.43 -9.27
CA LEU A 68 -8.94 8.72 -8.38
C LEU A 68 -10.27 8.79 -9.13
N GLN A 69 -10.29 9.26 -10.38
CA GLN A 69 -11.49 9.23 -11.23
C GLN A 69 -11.99 7.81 -11.53
N HIS A 70 -11.08 6.83 -11.54
CA HIS A 70 -11.41 5.42 -11.70
C HIS A 70 -11.47 4.67 -10.37
N ALA A 71 -11.45 5.39 -9.24
CA ALA A 71 -11.51 4.76 -7.93
C ALA A 71 -12.86 4.09 -7.71
N ILE A 72 -12.81 2.92 -7.07
CA ILE A 72 -14.00 2.10 -6.83
C ILE A 72 -14.87 2.80 -5.77
N PRO A 73 -16.13 3.17 -6.08
CA PRO A 73 -16.98 3.87 -5.12
C PRO A 73 -17.27 3.02 -3.89
N HIS A 74 -17.16 3.63 -2.70
CA HIS A 74 -17.47 2.95 -1.43
C HIS A 74 -17.97 3.97 -0.40
N PRO A 75 -19.05 3.68 0.36
CA PRO A 75 -19.68 4.65 1.26
C PRO A 75 -18.79 5.11 2.41
N GLN A 76 -17.82 4.29 2.80
CA GLN A 76 -16.88 4.59 3.88
C GLN A 76 -15.55 5.18 3.39
N ILE A 77 -15.37 5.34 2.07
CA ILE A 77 -14.11 5.82 1.52
C ILE A 77 -14.31 7.21 0.92
N ARG A 78 -13.46 8.15 1.35
CA ARG A 78 -13.32 9.45 0.70
C ARG A 78 -11.99 9.49 -0.06
N TYR A 79 -12.09 9.56 -1.38
CA TYR A 79 -10.94 9.78 -2.24
C TYR A 79 -10.62 11.27 -2.32
N ALA A 80 -9.33 11.62 -2.26
CA ALA A 80 -8.89 13.00 -2.33
C ALA A 80 -7.55 13.14 -3.07
N HIS A 81 -7.46 14.14 -3.94
CA HIS A 81 -6.24 14.42 -4.70
C HIS A 81 -5.20 15.14 -3.83
N THR A 82 -3.98 14.62 -3.81
CA THR A 82 -2.84 15.22 -3.11
C THR A 82 -1.73 15.51 -4.13
N PRO A 83 -1.77 16.65 -4.84
CA PRO A 83 -0.76 16.98 -5.84
C PRO A 83 0.62 17.19 -5.20
N LEU A 84 1.69 17.10 -5.98
CA LEU A 84 3.07 17.18 -5.45
C LEU A 84 3.41 18.50 -4.75
N ASN A 85 2.69 19.58 -5.04
CA ASN A 85 2.86 20.90 -4.44
C ASN A 85 2.00 21.12 -3.18
N ILE A 86 1.21 20.12 -2.76
CA ILE A 86 0.43 20.21 -1.52
C ILE A 86 1.37 20.36 -0.31
N THR A 87 0.96 21.18 0.65
CA THR A 87 1.68 21.38 1.92
C THR A 87 1.34 20.28 2.93
N ASP A 88 2.22 20.08 3.91
CA ASP A 88 1.99 19.09 4.96
C ASP A 88 0.74 19.46 5.78
N GLU A 89 0.54 20.74 6.06
CA GLU A 89 -0.61 21.28 6.80
C GLU A 89 -1.94 21.02 6.07
N GLU A 90 -1.95 21.16 4.75
CA GLU A 90 -3.12 20.83 3.92
C GLU A 90 -3.41 19.32 3.97
N VAL A 91 -2.38 18.47 3.89
CA VAL A 91 -2.58 17.01 4.00
C VAL A 91 -3.09 16.65 5.39
N ILE A 92 -2.52 17.22 6.46
CA ILE A 92 -2.96 16.98 7.84
C ILE A 92 -4.43 17.33 8.01
N ALA A 93 -4.85 18.53 7.59
CA ALA A 93 -6.24 18.95 7.65
C ALA A 93 -7.14 18.03 6.82
N LEU A 94 -6.66 17.61 5.65
CA LEU A 94 -7.38 16.70 4.76
C LEU A 94 -7.56 15.32 5.40
N VAL A 95 -6.58 14.79 6.15
CA VAL A 95 -6.64 13.42 6.71
C VAL A 95 -7.21 13.34 8.12
N GLY A 96 -7.80 14.41 8.65
CA GLY A 96 -8.49 14.41 9.95
C GLY A 96 -7.78 15.17 11.08
N GLY A 97 -6.63 15.79 10.80
CA GLY A 97 -5.85 16.55 11.78
C GLY A 97 -4.67 15.76 12.38
N GLU A 98 -3.94 16.42 13.28
CA GLU A 98 -2.86 15.74 14.02
C GLU A 98 -3.43 14.70 15.00
N ASP A 99 -2.67 13.63 15.23
CA ASP A 99 -3.00 12.56 16.18
C ASP A 99 -4.41 11.94 15.99
N SER A 100 -4.90 11.88 14.75
CA SER A 100 -6.29 11.50 14.44
C SER A 100 -6.44 10.15 13.74
N VAL A 101 -5.39 9.65 13.08
CA VAL A 101 -5.45 8.48 12.20
C VAL A 101 -5.03 7.22 12.95
N ASP A 102 -5.89 6.21 13.01
CA ASP A 102 -5.59 4.93 13.67
C ASP A 102 -4.63 4.07 12.82
N LEU A 103 -4.84 4.02 11.50
CA LEU A 103 -4.03 3.22 10.57
C LEU A 103 -3.63 4.02 9.33
N VAL A 104 -2.34 4.08 9.03
CA VAL A 104 -1.81 4.54 7.73
C VAL A 104 -1.35 3.34 6.93
N THR A 105 -1.81 3.22 5.69
CA THR A 105 -1.46 2.15 4.76
C THR A 105 -0.74 2.68 3.53
N VAL A 106 0.24 1.92 3.04
CA VAL A 106 0.91 2.16 1.76
C VAL A 106 1.06 0.83 1.03
N ALA A 107 0.18 0.60 0.07
CA ALA A 107 0.14 -0.63 -0.72
C ALA A 107 0.91 -0.46 -2.05
N ALA A 108 2.14 -0.97 -2.10
CA ALA A 108 2.99 -0.97 -3.29
C ALA A 108 3.30 0.42 -3.90
N ALA A 109 3.17 1.51 -3.14
CA ALA A 109 3.44 2.88 -3.62
C ALA A 109 4.69 3.54 -3.00
N VAL A 110 5.21 3.02 -1.87
CA VAL A 110 6.23 3.69 -1.04
C VAL A 110 7.53 4.04 -1.78
N HIS A 111 7.85 3.32 -2.87
CA HIS A 111 9.06 3.52 -3.65
C HIS A 111 9.05 4.83 -4.47
N TRP A 112 7.90 5.52 -4.55
CA TRP A 112 7.78 6.82 -5.21
C TRP A 112 7.96 8.01 -4.26
N PHE A 113 8.06 7.78 -2.95
CA PHE A 113 7.94 8.85 -1.95
C PHE A 113 9.31 9.44 -1.54
N ASP A 114 9.29 10.72 -1.16
CA ASP A 114 10.34 11.30 -0.31
C ASP A 114 10.13 10.77 1.12
N LEU A 115 10.91 9.74 1.48
CA LEU A 115 10.71 9.01 2.74
C LEU A 115 10.90 9.88 4.00
N PRO A 116 11.94 10.72 4.11
CA PRO A 116 12.05 11.66 5.24
C PRO A 116 10.83 12.56 5.41
N LYS A 117 10.36 13.19 4.33
CA LYS A 117 9.18 14.06 4.37
C LYS A 117 7.92 13.27 4.74
N PHE A 118 7.72 12.12 4.09
CA PHE A 118 6.57 11.26 4.32
C PHE A 118 6.48 10.79 5.78
N TYR A 119 7.58 10.31 6.37
CA TYR A 119 7.56 9.82 7.76
C TYR A 119 7.32 10.95 8.77
N ASN A 120 7.84 12.15 8.51
CA ASN A 120 7.54 13.32 9.35
C ASN A 120 6.03 13.60 9.36
N LEU A 121 5.41 13.63 8.18
CA LEU A 121 3.97 13.83 8.03
C LEU A 121 3.17 12.72 8.73
N VAL A 122 3.51 11.45 8.50
CA VAL A 122 2.85 10.29 9.12
C VAL A 122 2.93 10.36 10.64
N SER A 123 4.07 10.76 11.21
CA SER A 123 4.24 10.88 12.66
C SER A 123 3.35 11.96 13.30
N ARG A 124 2.94 12.97 12.53
CA ARG A 124 2.04 14.04 12.99
C ARG A 124 0.58 13.61 12.96
N VAL A 125 0.18 12.81 11.97
CA VAL A 125 -1.23 12.41 11.80
C VAL A 125 -1.60 11.14 12.55
N LEU A 126 -0.64 10.25 12.79
CA LEU A 126 -0.89 9.00 13.50
C LEU A 126 -1.30 9.26 14.94
N LYS A 127 -2.41 8.66 15.34
CA LYS A 127 -2.94 8.72 16.69
C LYS A 127 -1.93 8.17 17.69
N LYS A 128 -1.61 8.94 18.71
CA LYS A 128 -0.67 8.52 19.76
C LYS A 128 -1.42 7.85 20.91
N PRO A 129 -0.86 6.79 21.53
CA PRO A 129 0.42 6.12 21.21
C PRO A 129 0.28 4.89 20.29
N GLU A 130 -0.92 4.58 19.80
CA GLU A 130 -1.28 3.25 19.26
C GLU A 130 -1.54 3.22 17.75
N GLY A 131 -1.32 4.34 17.06
CA GLY A 131 -1.43 4.43 15.61
C GLY A 131 -0.39 3.58 14.90
N VAL A 132 -0.78 2.99 13.78
CA VAL A 132 0.06 2.05 13.03
C VAL A 132 0.32 2.55 11.62
N LEU A 133 1.59 2.50 11.19
CA LEU A 133 1.97 2.58 9.77
C LEU A 133 2.22 1.18 9.23
N ALA A 134 1.47 0.79 8.21
CA ALA A 134 1.63 -0.46 7.48
C ALA A 134 2.06 -0.20 6.04
N VAL A 135 3.28 -0.65 5.69
CA VAL A 135 3.83 -0.54 4.34
C VAL A 135 4.10 -1.93 3.81
N TRP A 136 3.60 -2.24 2.61
CA TRP A 136 3.87 -3.53 1.98
C TRP A 136 4.01 -3.41 0.46
N THR A 137 4.68 -4.42 -0.10
CA THR A 137 4.84 -4.62 -1.53
C THR A 137 4.87 -6.11 -1.81
N TYR A 138 4.77 -6.49 -3.08
CA TYR A 138 5.03 -7.86 -3.53
C TYR A 138 6.15 -7.83 -4.57
N SER A 139 6.98 -8.87 -4.57
CA SER A 139 8.07 -9.03 -5.51
C SER A 139 8.28 -10.50 -5.81
N GLY A 140 8.56 -10.81 -7.08
CA GLY A 140 8.70 -12.20 -7.52
C GLY A 140 7.34 -12.85 -7.73
N ILE A 141 7.12 -13.36 -8.93
CA ILE A 141 5.94 -14.16 -9.27
C ILE A 141 6.42 -15.61 -9.29
N GLU A 142 5.81 -16.46 -8.46
CA GLU A 142 5.97 -17.91 -8.50
C GLU A 142 4.71 -18.49 -9.13
N VAL A 143 4.87 -19.19 -10.25
CA VAL A 143 3.78 -19.79 -11.04
C VAL A 143 3.92 -21.30 -11.05
N SER A 144 5.09 -21.81 -11.43
CA SER A 144 5.34 -23.25 -11.50
C SER A 144 6.83 -23.59 -11.59
N PRO A 145 7.23 -24.82 -11.21
CA PRO A 145 8.62 -25.27 -11.34
C PRO A 145 9.17 -25.20 -12.77
N THR A 146 8.30 -25.20 -13.80
CA THR A 146 8.70 -25.11 -15.21
C THR A 146 8.80 -23.66 -15.71
N PHE A 147 7.96 -22.76 -15.21
CA PHE A 147 7.92 -21.35 -15.64
C PHE A 147 8.92 -20.48 -14.87
N ASP A 148 9.03 -20.69 -13.56
CA ASP A 148 9.78 -19.81 -12.66
C ASP A 148 11.26 -19.69 -13.02
N PRO A 149 11.98 -20.76 -13.44
CA PRO A 149 13.37 -20.64 -13.87
C PRO A 149 13.53 -19.79 -15.13
N VAL A 150 12.58 -19.87 -16.07
CA VAL A 150 12.59 -19.10 -17.32
C VAL A 150 12.36 -17.62 -17.02
N MET A 151 11.34 -17.32 -16.21
CA MET A 151 11.04 -15.96 -15.77
C MET A 151 12.21 -15.33 -15.01
N LYS A 152 12.81 -16.08 -14.08
CA LYS A 152 13.98 -15.63 -13.32
C LYS A 152 15.16 -15.31 -14.22
N ARG A 153 15.44 -16.16 -15.23
CA ARG A 153 16.51 -15.91 -16.21
C ARG A 153 16.23 -14.65 -17.02
N PHE A 154 15.01 -14.49 -17.53
CA PHE A 154 14.60 -13.31 -18.30
C PHE A 154 14.77 -12.01 -17.49
N LEU A 155 14.26 -11.98 -16.26
CA LEU A 155 14.39 -10.83 -15.36
C LEU A 155 15.85 -10.51 -15.01
N THR A 156 16.71 -11.52 -14.87
CA THR A 156 18.13 -11.31 -14.54
C THR A 156 18.95 -10.82 -15.75
N GLN A 157 18.58 -11.21 -16.96
CA GLN A 157 19.34 -10.91 -18.19
C GLN A 157 18.93 -9.60 -18.86
N HIS A 158 17.64 -9.25 -18.82
CA HIS A 158 17.09 -8.12 -19.59
C HIS A 158 16.73 -6.92 -18.75
N PHE A 159 16.37 -7.14 -17.48
CA PHE A 159 16.26 -6.04 -16.54
C PHE A 159 17.61 -5.93 -15.84
N LEU A 160 18.32 -4.82 -16.10
CA LEU A 160 19.30 -4.29 -15.16
C LEU A 160 18.55 -3.96 -13.86
N PHE A 161 18.21 -4.97 -13.07
CA PHE A 161 18.31 -4.83 -11.62
C PHE A 161 19.81 -4.67 -11.34
N GLY A 162 20.36 -3.50 -11.69
CA GLY A 162 21.54 -2.99 -11.05
C GLY A 162 21.25 -3.14 -9.58
N THR A 163 22.02 -4.01 -8.93
CA THR A 163 21.99 -4.34 -7.52
C THR A 163 21.14 -3.36 -6.73
N ILE A 164 19.85 -3.66 -6.60
CA ILE A 164 19.18 -3.28 -5.36
C ILE A 164 20.05 -3.98 -4.34
N GLU A 165 20.73 -3.19 -3.49
CA GLU A 165 21.60 -3.73 -2.46
C GLU A 165 20.97 -4.99 -1.85
N PRO A 166 21.77 -6.02 -1.52
CA PRO A 166 21.27 -7.21 -0.83
C PRO A 166 20.43 -6.91 0.42
N SER A 167 20.48 -5.68 0.93
CA SER A 167 19.67 -5.15 2.01
C SER A 167 18.16 -5.11 1.71
N VAL A 168 17.67 -5.18 0.46
CA VAL A 168 16.22 -5.04 0.13
C VAL A 168 15.55 -6.36 -0.31
N ARG A 169 16.21 -7.52 -0.14
CA ARG A 169 15.51 -8.81 -0.24
C ARG A 169 14.94 -9.20 1.11
N GLY A 170 13.70 -8.83 1.32
CA GLY A 170 12.90 -9.21 2.47
C GLY A 170 11.66 -8.34 2.52
N VAL A 171 10.58 -8.88 3.10
CA VAL A 171 9.53 -8.05 3.69
C VAL A 171 10.23 -7.03 4.60
N ALA A 172 10.37 -5.80 4.12
CA ALA A 172 11.06 -4.75 4.84
C ALA A 172 10.06 -4.09 5.80
N ILE A 173 9.81 -4.73 6.94
CA ILE A 173 9.62 -3.97 8.17
C ILE A 173 11.01 -3.46 8.56
N ARG A 174 11.49 -2.41 7.87
CA ARG A 174 12.78 -1.80 8.20
C ARG A 174 12.62 -0.94 9.44
N HIS A 175 13.40 -1.29 10.45
CA HIS A 175 13.49 -0.63 11.74
C HIS A 175 14.10 0.77 11.56
N PHE A 176 13.46 1.79 12.13
CA PHE A 176 14.16 2.97 12.65
C PHE A 176 13.66 3.22 14.07
N HIS A 177 14.61 3.46 14.98
CA HIS A 177 14.36 3.83 16.36
C HIS A 177 13.82 5.26 16.40
N PHE A 178 12.60 5.49 16.89
CA PHE A 178 12.20 6.66 17.69
C PHE A 178 10.95 6.29 18.50
N LEU A 179 10.83 6.88 19.69
CA LEU A 179 9.95 6.51 20.83
C LEU A 179 8.44 6.47 20.51
N PHE A 180 7.98 5.44 19.81
CA PHE A 180 6.59 4.96 19.87
C PHE A 180 6.62 3.44 19.79
N LYS A 181 5.68 2.77 20.46
CA LYS A 181 5.63 1.31 20.56
C LYS A 181 5.21 0.73 19.20
N VAL A 182 6.15 0.69 18.24
CA VAL A 182 6.02 -0.11 17.03
C VAL A 182 6.09 -1.56 17.47
N SER A 183 4.92 -2.17 17.63
CA SER A 183 4.80 -3.60 17.91
C SER A 183 5.42 -4.37 16.75
N ARG A 184 6.60 -4.92 17.00
CA ARG A 184 7.27 -5.87 16.11
C ARG A 184 6.32 -7.05 15.90
N VAL A 185 5.76 -7.21 14.69
CA VAL A 185 5.26 -8.52 14.26
C VAL A 185 6.49 -9.36 13.92
N SER A 186 7.19 -9.85 14.95
CA SER A 186 8.41 -10.66 14.83
C SER A 186 8.18 -12.06 14.25
N ASP A 187 6.94 -12.43 13.92
CA ASP A 187 6.62 -13.73 13.32
C ASP A 187 6.32 -13.67 11.81
N ALA A 188 6.44 -12.53 11.15
CA ALA A 188 6.39 -12.48 9.69
C ALA A 188 7.76 -12.83 9.08
N ARG A 189 8.29 -14.02 9.37
CA ARG A 189 9.28 -14.66 8.49
C ARG A 189 8.58 -14.97 7.17
N GLY A 190 8.52 -13.96 6.29
CA GLY A 190 7.88 -14.03 4.98
C GLY A 190 6.49 -14.64 5.05
N THR A 191 5.47 -13.85 5.38
CA THR A 191 4.09 -14.28 5.11
C THR A 191 3.96 -14.49 3.60
N ARG A 192 4.13 -15.74 3.17
CA ARG A 192 3.97 -16.14 1.78
C ARG A 192 2.47 -16.20 1.56
N CYS A 193 1.91 -15.09 1.11
CA CYS A 193 0.53 -15.08 0.65
C CYS A 193 0.49 -15.88 -0.66
N HIS A 194 -0.30 -16.95 -0.69
CA HIS A 194 -0.54 -17.68 -1.92
C HIS A 194 -1.74 -17.04 -2.61
N TRP A 195 -1.50 -16.42 -3.75
CA TRP A 195 -2.57 -15.98 -4.64
C TRP A 195 -3.02 -17.15 -5.49
N THR A 196 -4.33 -17.39 -5.55
CA THR A 196 -4.92 -18.23 -6.60
C THR A 196 -4.84 -17.49 -7.93
N PHE A 197 -4.90 -18.20 -9.06
CA PHE A 197 -4.90 -17.58 -10.39
C PHE A 197 -5.99 -16.49 -10.54
N ARG A 198 -7.16 -16.69 -9.91
CA ARG A 198 -8.25 -15.69 -9.84
C ARG A 198 -7.90 -14.43 -9.02
N GLN A 199 -7.02 -14.54 -8.04
CA GLN A 199 -6.58 -13.41 -7.24
C GLN A 199 -5.42 -12.65 -7.89
N SER A 200 -4.67 -13.29 -8.80
CA SER A 200 -3.58 -12.67 -9.56
C SER A 200 -4.04 -11.95 -10.82
N CYS A 201 -5.18 -12.37 -11.39
CA CYS A 201 -5.77 -11.76 -12.57
C CYS A 201 -7.29 -11.68 -12.40
N HIS A 202 -7.88 -10.49 -12.54
CA HIS A 202 -9.33 -10.29 -12.62
C HIS A 202 -9.88 -10.76 -13.98
N LEU A 203 -9.54 -12.00 -14.38
CA LEU A 203 -10.07 -12.61 -15.58
C LEU A 203 -11.52 -13.03 -15.32
N LYS A 204 -12.45 -12.25 -15.85
CA LYS A 204 -13.85 -12.66 -15.99
C LYS A 204 -13.92 -13.83 -16.98
N GLY A 205 -14.16 -15.03 -16.45
CA GLY A 205 -14.58 -16.19 -17.24
C GLY A 205 -13.45 -17.02 -17.83
N PHE A 206 -13.23 -18.19 -17.24
CA PHE A 206 -13.25 -19.44 -17.98
C PHE A 206 -14.45 -20.24 -17.47
#